data_AF-A0A6B2LQ93-F1
#
_entry.id   AF-A0A6B2LQ93-F1
#
_cell.length_a   1.000
_cell.length_b   1.000
_cell.length_c   1.000
_cell.angle_alpha   90.00
_cell.angle_beta   90.00
_cell.angle_gamma   90.00
#
_symmetry.space_group_name_H-M   'P 1'
#
loop_
_entity.id
_entity.type
_entity.pdbx_description
1 polymer ?
#
loop_
_entity_poly.entity_id
_entity_poly.type
_entity_poly.pdbx_seq_one_letter_code
_entity_poly.pdbx_strand_id
1 'polypeptide(L)'
;MLFGMCDRSSAEQVVGELLKYLATLSTSIDEEYTLREELVRKISIIAEKYSTRYKWYVDVMLQLITIAGDAMTDVVWYRSIKIITNQVDIQEYATSTLFEALSNPNCNLTTIKLGAFILGEYGHLIAHKPG
;
A
#
# COMPACT_ATOMS: atom_id res chain seq x y z
N MET A 1 8.02 -7.67 27.65
CA MET A 1 8.58 -6.35 27.28
C MET A 1 9.20 -6.48 25.89
N LEU A 2 8.41 -6.33 24.82
CA LEU A 2 8.83 -6.54 23.42
C LEU A 2 8.29 -5.41 22.51
N PHE A 3 8.20 -4.19 23.04
CA PHE A 3 7.86 -2.99 22.27
C PHE A 3 9.06 -2.05 22.08
N GLY A 4 10.24 -2.41 22.57
CA GLY A 4 11.41 -1.52 22.69
C GLY A 4 12.56 -1.76 21.70
N MET A 5 12.41 -2.63 20.69
CA MET A 5 13.50 -2.95 19.75
C MET A 5 13.09 -2.87 18.27
N CYS A 6 12.01 -2.14 17.94
CA CYS A 6 11.75 -1.79 16.54
C CYS A 6 12.67 -0.63 16.13
N ASP A 7 13.94 -0.92 15.82
CA ASP A 7 14.80 0.01 15.12
C ASP A 7 14.39 0.13 13.65
N ARG A 8 14.68 1.26 13.02
CA ARG A 8 14.21 1.62 11.66
C ARG A 8 14.48 0.53 10.61
N SER A 9 15.63 -0.16 10.72
CA SER A 9 16.00 -1.26 9.83
C SER A 9 15.18 -2.53 10.07
N SER A 10 14.67 -2.74 11.29
CA SER A 10 13.82 -3.88 11.59
C SER A 10 12.39 -3.68 11.10
N ALA A 11 11.91 -2.44 11.01
CA ALA A 11 10.56 -2.16 10.49
C ALA A 11 10.42 -2.57 9.02
N GLU A 12 11.39 -2.21 8.17
CA GLU A 12 11.41 -2.63 6.77
C GLU A 12 11.51 -4.15 6.62
N GLN A 13 12.38 -4.78 7.42
CA GLN A 13 12.54 -6.23 7.41
C GLN A 13 11.27 -6.96 7.88
N VAL A 14 10.65 -6.50 8.96
CA VAL A 14 9.40 -7.08 9.47
C VAL A 14 8.27 -6.90 8.47
N VAL A 15 8.12 -5.72 7.87
CA VAL A 15 7.11 -5.49 6.83
C VAL A 15 7.35 -6.41 5.63
N GLY A 16 8.60 -6.58 5.20
CA GLY A 16 8.95 -7.50 4.11
C GLY A 16 8.58 -8.95 4.41
N GLU A 17 8.88 -9.45 5.62
CA GLU A 17 8.51 -10.80 6.03
C GLU A 17 6.98 -10.96 6.15
N LEU A 18 6.27 -9.96 6.67
CA LEU A 18 4.81 -9.98 6.76
C LEU A 18 4.15 -9.98 5.38
N LEU A 19 4.70 -9.23 4.41
CA LEU A 19 4.22 -9.22 3.01
C LEU A 19 4.45 -10.58 2.34
N LYS A 20 5.61 -11.21 2.56
CA LYS A 20 5.87 -12.58 2.09
C LYS A 20 4.88 -13.57 2.68
N TYR A 21 4.65 -13.50 3.99
CA TYR A 21 3.70 -14.37 4.67
C TYR A 21 2.28 -14.17 4.12
N LEU A 22 1.86 -12.93 3.93
CA LEU A 22 0.58 -12.58 3.31
C LEU A 22 0.45 -13.15 1.89
N ALA A 23 1.51 -13.15 1.10
CA ALA A 23 1.53 -13.73 -0.25
C ALA A 23 1.44 -15.26 -0.26
N THR A 24 1.85 -15.94 0.83
CA THR A 24 1.74 -17.40 0.96
C THR A 24 0.37 -17.88 1.43
N LEU A 25 -0.46 -17.00 2.01
CA LEU A 25 -1.81 -17.33 2.48
C LEU A 25 -2.78 -17.42 1.31
N SER A 26 -3.58 -18.49 1.26
CA SER A 26 -4.54 -18.74 0.19
C SER A 26 -5.91 -18.16 0.54
N THR A 27 -6.58 -17.51 -0.41
CA THR A 27 -7.92 -16.93 -0.22
C THR A 27 -9.04 -17.99 -0.13
N SER A 28 -8.70 -19.27 0.04
CA SER A 28 -9.65 -20.39 -0.01
C SER A 28 -10.32 -20.75 1.33
N ILE A 29 -9.83 -20.22 2.46
CA ILE A 29 -10.31 -20.56 3.80
C ILE A 29 -10.72 -19.26 4.52
N ASP A 30 -11.95 -19.20 5.06
CA ASP A 30 -12.51 -18.00 5.70
C ASP A 30 -11.68 -17.51 6.90
N GLU A 31 -11.07 -18.44 7.65
CA GLU A 31 -10.16 -18.13 8.76
C GLU A 31 -8.87 -17.44 8.27
N GLU A 32 -8.35 -17.86 7.11
CA GLU A 32 -7.18 -17.22 6.49
C GLU A 32 -7.53 -15.84 5.95
N TYR A 33 -8.76 -15.60 5.46
CA TYR A 33 -9.20 -14.28 5.04
C TYR A 33 -9.20 -13.28 6.20
N THR A 34 -9.72 -13.67 7.35
CA THR A 34 -9.70 -12.82 8.56
C THR A 34 -8.27 -12.49 8.99
N LEU A 35 -7.37 -13.47 8.93
CA LEU A 35 -5.94 -13.25 9.22
C LEU A 35 -5.29 -12.30 8.20
N ARG A 36 -5.62 -12.42 6.91
CA ARG A 36 -5.14 -11.52 5.85
C ARG A 36 -5.56 -10.08 6.15
N GLU A 37 -6.81 -9.83 6.54
CA GLU A 37 -7.27 -8.49 6.93
C GLU A 37 -6.49 -7.93 8.13
N GLU A 38 -6.25 -8.75 9.16
CA GLU A 38 -5.49 -8.34 10.35
C GLU A 38 -4.03 -8.01 9.99
N LEU A 39 -3.41 -8.81 9.13
CA LEU A 39 -2.05 -8.59 8.63
C LEU A 39 -1.96 -7.30 7.82
N VAL A 40 -2.89 -7.10 6.88
CA VAL A 40 -3.00 -5.86 6.09
C VAL A 40 -3.04 -4.65 7.02
N ARG A 41 -3.93 -4.68 8.01
CA ARG A 41 -4.06 -3.59 8.98
C ARG A 41 -2.78 -3.36 9.78
N LYS A 42 -2.12 -4.42 10.25
CA LYS A 42 -0.85 -4.30 11.00
C LYS A 42 0.25 -3.71 10.13
N ILE A 43 0.41 -4.19 8.91
CA ILE A 43 1.42 -3.69 7.97
C ILE A 43 1.18 -2.19 7.69
N SER A 44 -0.07 -1.78 7.44
CA SER A 44 -0.38 -0.37 7.21
C SER A 44 -0.03 0.51 8.40
N ILE A 45 -0.36 0.10 9.64
CA ILE A 45 -0.01 0.87 10.84
C ILE A 45 1.52 0.98 11.01
N ILE A 46 2.26 -0.10 10.76
CA ILE A 46 3.72 -0.10 10.86
C ILE A 46 4.31 0.81 9.78
N ALA A 47 3.84 0.70 8.54
CA ALA A 47 4.27 1.55 7.43
C ALA A 47 4.03 3.04 7.73
N GLU A 48 2.85 3.39 8.24
CA GLU A 48 2.51 4.75 8.65
C GLU A 48 3.46 5.28 9.73
N LYS A 49 3.67 4.48 10.80
CA LYS A 49 4.40 4.93 11.98
C LYS A 49 5.91 5.05 11.75
N TYR A 50 6.48 4.17 10.94
CA TYR A 50 7.94 4.06 10.76
C TYR A 50 8.44 4.60 9.43
N SER A 51 7.57 5.10 8.54
CA SER A 51 8.05 5.75 7.32
C SER A 51 8.82 7.03 7.65
N THR A 52 10.14 6.97 7.50
CA THR A 52 10.99 8.17 7.52
C THR A 52 11.04 8.83 6.14
N ARG A 53 10.67 8.08 5.10
CA ARG A 53 10.52 8.53 3.71
C ARG A 53 9.17 8.05 3.21
N TYR A 54 8.30 8.98 2.84
CA TYR A 54 6.96 8.66 2.34
C TYR A 54 6.98 7.88 1.02
N LYS A 55 8.12 7.84 0.31
CA LYS A 55 8.32 6.97 -0.86
C LYS A 55 8.20 5.48 -0.50
N TRP A 56 8.86 5.05 0.58
CA TRP A 56 8.77 3.66 1.06
C TRP A 56 7.34 3.30 1.51
N TYR A 57 6.62 4.25 2.13
CA TYR A 57 5.21 4.07 2.45
C TYR A 57 4.37 3.75 1.21
N VAL A 58 4.55 4.52 0.12
CA VAL A 58 3.84 4.30 -1.15
C VAL A 58 4.16 2.91 -1.71
N ASP A 59 5.43 2.50 -1.70
CA ASP A 59 5.85 1.18 -2.18
C ASP A 59 5.20 0.04 -1.39
N VAL A 60 5.18 0.13 -0.06
CA VAL A 60 4.55 -0.87 0.81
C VAL A 60 3.05 -0.94 0.58
N MET A 61 2.37 0.21 0.49
CA MET A 61 0.92 0.22 0.29
C MET A 61 0.53 -0.32 -1.08
N LEU A 62 1.32 -0.05 -2.12
CA LEU A 62 1.08 -0.62 -3.44
C LEU A 62 1.29 -2.13 -3.46
N GLN A 63 2.38 -2.63 -2.87
CA GLN A 63 2.60 -4.08 -2.73
C GLN A 63 1.46 -4.76 -1.96
N LEU A 64 1.01 -4.12 -0.88
CA LEU A 64 -0.10 -4.63 -0.06
C LEU A 64 -1.40 -4.70 -0.87
N ILE A 65 -1.70 -3.66 -1.66
CA ILE A 65 -2.85 -3.67 -2.55
C ILE A 65 -2.68 -4.78 -3.60
N THR A 66 -1.52 -4.93 -4.24
CA THR A 66 -1.31 -5.98 -5.25
C THR A 66 -1.50 -7.39 -4.69
N ILE A 67 -1.03 -7.66 -3.46
CA ILE A 67 -1.08 -9.00 -2.84
C ILE A 67 -2.44 -9.31 -2.20
N ALA A 68 -3.07 -8.31 -1.56
CA ALA A 68 -4.25 -8.51 -0.73
C ALA A 68 -5.25 -7.34 -0.79
N GLY A 69 -5.42 -6.73 -1.97
CA GLY A 69 -6.36 -5.62 -2.14
C GLY A 69 -7.83 -6.01 -1.93
N ASP A 70 -8.15 -7.30 -1.99
CA ASP A 70 -9.45 -7.87 -1.61
C ASP A 70 -9.69 -7.91 -0.09
N ALA A 71 -8.62 -8.04 0.70
CA ALA A 71 -8.64 -8.00 2.17
C ALA A 71 -8.40 -6.57 2.72
N MET A 72 -8.25 -5.58 1.84
CA MET A 72 -8.01 -4.20 2.25
C MET A 72 -9.33 -3.49 2.53
N THR A 73 -9.62 -3.30 3.82
CA THR A 73 -10.83 -2.60 4.27
C THR A 73 -10.85 -1.12 3.85
N ASP A 74 -12.06 -0.54 3.83
CA ASP A 74 -12.27 0.83 3.41
C ASP A 74 -11.43 1.85 4.19
N VAL A 75 -11.29 1.62 5.49
CA VAL A 75 -10.52 2.47 6.39
C VAL A 75 -9.06 2.61 5.95
N VAL A 76 -8.45 1.54 5.42
CA VAL A 76 -7.03 1.53 5.07
C VAL A 76 -6.79 2.30 3.78
N TRP A 77 -7.54 2.03 2.71
CA TRP A 77 -7.31 2.73 1.44
C TRP A 77 -7.72 4.21 1.50
N TYR A 78 -8.76 4.58 2.25
CA TYR A 78 -9.10 5.99 2.51
C TYR A 78 -7.99 6.72 3.26
N ARG A 79 -7.33 6.05 4.22
CA ARG A 79 -6.21 6.65 4.94
C ARG A 79 -4.99 6.83 4.05
N SER A 80 -4.71 5.87 3.16
CA SER A 80 -3.65 6.01 2.15
C SER A 80 -3.82 7.25 1.29
N ILE A 81 -5.05 7.52 0.83
CA ILE A 81 -5.35 8.74 0.08
C ILE A 81 -4.97 9.97 0.90
N LYS A 82 -5.42 10.06 2.16
CA LYS A 82 -5.12 11.21 3.03
C LYS A 82 -3.63 11.43 3.23
N ILE A 83 -2.84 10.36 3.35
CA ILE A 83 -1.39 10.48 3.54
C ILE A 83 -0.72 10.98 2.26
N ILE A 84 -1.11 10.44 1.10
CA ILE A 84 -0.58 10.87 -0.20
C ILE A 84 -0.96 12.32 -0.50
N THR A 85 -2.22 12.70 -0.28
CA THR A 85 -2.69 14.07 -0.55
C THR A 85 -2.07 15.09 0.40
N ASN A 86 -1.75 14.70 1.64
CA ASN A 86 -1.12 15.59 2.60
C ASN A 86 0.36 15.84 2.29
N GLN A 87 1.04 14.96 1.56
CA GLN A 87 2.48 15.10 1.25
C GLN A 87 2.76 15.32 -0.23
N VAL A 88 3.00 16.58 -0.57
CA VAL A 88 3.27 17.05 -1.94
C VAL A 88 4.45 16.32 -2.58
N ASP A 89 5.52 16.08 -1.82
CA ASP A 89 6.77 15.49 -2.33
C ASP A 89 6.62 14.06 -2.88
N ILE A 90 5.54 13.34 -2.52
CA ILE A 90 5.29 11.98 -2.99
C ILE A 90 4.15 11.84 -4.00
N GLN A 91 3.39 12.90 -4.25
CA GLN A 91 2.22 12.84 -5.12
C GLN A 91 2.59 12.40 -6.55
N GLU A 92 3.64 12.97 -7.13
CA GLU A 92 4.11 12.58 -8.46
C GLU A 92 4.53 11.10 -8.50
N TYR A 93 5.28 10.65 -7.49
CA TYR A 93 5.74 9.27 -7.40
C TYR A 93 4.55 8.30 -7.27
N ALA A 94 3.65 8.56 -6.32
CA ALA A 94 2.45 7.75 -6.11
C ALA A 94 1.57 7.68 -7.36
N THR A 95 1.43 8.80 -8.09
CA THR A 95 0.64 8.87 -9.31
C THR A 95 1.28 8.03 -10.43
N SER A 96 2.60 8.12 -10.60
CA SER A 96 3.35 7.33 -11.58
C SER A 96 3.23 5.84 -11.29
N THR A 97 3.44 5.42 -10.05
CA THR A 97 3.41 3.99 -9.70
C THR A 97 1.98 3.42 -9.71
N LEU A 98 0.97 4.22 -9.35
CA LEU A 98 -0.44 3.81 -9.50
C LEU A 98 -0.83 3.68 -10.97
N PHE A 99 -0.33 4.55 -11.85
CA PHE A 99 -0.56 4.43 -13.29
C PHE A 99 0.01 3.11 -13.83
N GLU A 100 1.25 2.78 -13.47
CA GLU A 100 1.86 1.49 -13.84
C GLU A 100 1.07 0.29 -13.28
N ALA A 101 0.61 0.37 -12.03
CA ALA A 101 -0.20 -0.68 -11.40
C ALA A 101 -1.55 -0.89 -12.11
N LEU A 102 -2.17 0.17 -12.63
CA LEU A 102 -3.41 0.11 -13.40
C LEU A 102 -3.23 -0.46 -14.81
N SER A 103 -2.04 -0.29 -15.39
CA SER A 103 -1.69 -0.91 -16.68
C SER A 103 -1.64 -2.44 -16.62
N ASN A 104 -1.63 -3.03 -15.41
CA ASN A 104 -1.74 -4.47 -15.25
C ASN A 104 -3.20 -4.95 -15.48
N PRO A 105 -3.44 -5.88 -16.42
CA PRO A 105 -4.79 -6.39 -16.71
C PRO A 105 -5.44 -7.12 -15.52
N ASN A 106 -4.65 -7.56 -14.53
CA ASN A 106 -5.13 -8.19 -13.30
C ASN A 106 -5.20 -7.21 -12.12
N CYS A 107 -5.36 -5.90 -12.38
CA CYS A 107 -5.52 -4.93 -11.31
C CYS A 107 -6.84 -5.17 -10.55
N ASN A 108 -6.75 -5.12 -9.24
CA ASN A 108 -7.89 -5.33 -8.35
C ASN A 108 -8.68 -4.03 -8.13
N LEU A 109 -9.94 -4.19 -7.70
CA LEU A 109 -10.88 -3.07 -7.53
C LEU A 109 -10.32 -1.96 -6.63
N THR A 110 -9.57 -2.31 -5.59
CA THR A 110 -8.96 -1.35 -4.68
C THR A 110 -7.86 -0.52 -5.36
N THR A 111 -7.05 -1.11 -6.25
CA THR A 111 -6.12 -0.35 -7.10
C THR A 111 -6.87 0.59 -8.02
N ILE A 112 -7.97 0.13 -8.65
CA ILE A 112 -8.79 0.96 -9.55
C ILE A 112 -9.38 2.16 -8.79
N LYS A 113 -9.97 1.94 -7.61
CA LYS A 113 -10.53 3.00 -6.77
C LYS A 113 -9.47 4.03 -6.36
N LEU A 114 -8.33 3.57 -5.84
CA LEU A 114 -7.25 4.44 -5.40
C LEU A 114 -6.62 5.20 -6.57
N GLY A 115 -6.31 4.48 -7.65
CA GLY A 115 -5.71 5.03 -8.84
C GLY A 115 -6.61 6.03 -9.54
N ALA A 116 -7.92 5.78 -9.65
CA ALA A 116 -8.87 6.74 -10.22
C ALA A 116 -8.92 8.06 -9.43
N PHE A 117 -8.87 8.00 -8.10
CA PHE A 117 -8.84 9.19 -7.26
C PHE A 117 -7.52 9.96 -7.43
N ILE A 118 -6.38 9.28 -7.27
CA ILE A 118 -5.07 9.93 -7.32
C ILE A 118 -4.75 10.46 -8.73
N LEU A 119 -5.08 9.72 -9.80
CA LEU A 119 -4.91 10.20 -11.18
C LEU A 119 -5.87 11.35 -11.52
N GLY A 120 -7.09 11.33 -10.98
CA GLY A 120 -8.04 12.43 -11.16
C GLY A 120 -7.52 13.75 -10.60
N GLU A 121 -6.89 13.71 -9.42
CA GLU A 121 -6.33 14.89 -8.76
C GLU A 121 -4.95 15.28 -9.31
N TYR A 122 -4.06 14.30 -9.50
CA TYR A 122 -2.62 14.52 -9.73
C TYR A 122 -2.11 14.04 -11.09
N GLY A 123 -2.98 13.58 -12.00
CA GLY A 123 -2.58 13.10 -13.32
C GLY A 123 -1.81 14.13 -14.15
N HIS A 124 -2.01 15.43 -13.89
CA HIS A 124 -1.25 16.51 -14.51
C HIS A 124 0.26 16.45 -14.21
N LEU A 125 0.66 15.85 -13.08
CA LEU A 125 2.08 15.72 -12.69
C LEU A 125 2.84 14.71 -13.56
N ILE A 126 2.14 13.74 -14.14
CA ILE A 126 2.76 12.69 -14.98
C ILE A 126 2.43 12.85 -16.47
N ALA A 127 1.66 13.87 -16.86
CA ALA A 127 1.22 14.09 -18.24
C ALA A 127 2.37 14.29 -19.25
N HIS A 128 3.56 14.65 -18.78
CA HIS A 128 4.76 14.80 -19.60
C HIS A 128 5.57 13.50 -19.77
N LYS A 129 5.23 12.43 -19.03
CA LYS A 129 5.92 11.14 -19.15
C LYS A 129 5.30 10.34 -20.31
N PRO A 130 6.13 9.72 -21.18
CA PRO A 130 5.61 8.82 -22.20
C PRO A 130 4.95 7.61 -21.51
N GLY A 131 3.72 7.29 -21.94
CA GLY A 131 2.95 6.13 -21.48
C GLY A 131 3.21 4.86 -22.26
#